data_AF-A0A7S3ACZ4-F1
#
_entry.id   AF-A0A7S3ACZ4-F1
#
_cell.length_a   1.000
_cell.length_b   1.000
_cell.length_c   1.000
_cell.angle_alpha   90.00
_cell.angle_beta   90.00
_cell.angle_gamma   90.00
#
_symmetry.space_group_name_H-M   'P 1'
#
loop_
_entity.id
_entity.type
_entity.pdbx_description
1 polymer ?
#
loop_
_entity_poly.entity_id
_entity_poly.type
_entity_poly.pdbx_seq_one_letter_code
_entity_poly.pdbx_strand_id
1 'polypeptide(L)'
;MQRFYLMESMSRHSPPAVASACLFIACKVQECVKRLRDVIYWSIKIKTRSEQFPRGEDLLEESSRFQAEKKLVLQKERDVLRVLNFDYDVDLPFKYIIQLVKLYGTSAEQQKDLIQYAWNFVNDSLLTSIHMEYNETDIATAALHLAMLYSNHELKKVPETGNPWYTHYGINPKTMVEICNRMLEHYDVEV
;
A
#
# COMPACT_ATOMS: atom_id res chain seq x y z
N MET A 1 -6.07 -5.28 4.22
CA MET A 1 -6.86 -4.51 5.21
C MET A 1 -7.99 -3.74 4.55
N GLN A 2 -7.73 -2.95 3.49
CA GLN A 2 -8.79 -2.27 2.72
C GLN A 2 -9.89 -3.24 2.22
N ARG A 3 -9.50 -4.32 1.51
CA ARG A 3 -10.41 -5.39 1.08
C ARG A 3 -11.31 -5.95 2.19
N PHE A 4 -10.78 -6.06 3.42
CA PHE A 4 -11.53 -6.53 4.58
C PHE A 4 -12.59 -5.52 5.02
N TYR A 5 -12.23 -4.24 5.11
CA TYR A 5 -13.14 -3.17 5.56
C TYR A 5 -14.13 -2.69 4.51
N LEU A 6 -14.02 -3.15 3.26
CA LEU A 6 -15.12 -3.04 2.29
C LEU A 6 -16.29 -3.97 2.62
N MET A 7 -16.03 -5.08 3.29
CA MET A 7 -17.02 -6.09 3.63
C MET A 7 -17.47 -6.02 5.10
N GLU A 8 -16.57 -5.58 5.98
CA GLU A 8 -16.79 -5.53 7.42
C GLU A 8 -16.71 -4.12 8.00
N SER A 9 -17.42 -3.89 9.10
CA SER A 9 -17.44 -2.57 9.75
C SER A 9 -16.27 -2.37 10.71
N MET A 10 -15.63 -1.19 10.66
CA MET A 10 -14.64 -0.74 11.64
C MET A 10 -15.18 -0.67 13.08
N SER A 11 -16.50 -0.45 13.24
CA SER A 11 -17.14 -0.46 14.56
C SER A 11 -17.14 -1.85 15.22
N ARG A 12 -17.23 -2.91 14.41
CA ARG A 12 -17.24 -4.32 14.86
C ARG A 12 -15.83 -4.89 14.97
N HIS A 13 -14.93 -4.43 14.11
CA HIS A 13 -13.56 -4.92 14.03
C HIS A 13 -12.57 -3.78 14.26
N SER A 14 -11.96 -3.76 15.45
CA SER A 14 -10.92 -2.79 15.83
C SER A 14 -9.77 -2.73 14.81
N PRO A 15 -9.49 -1.57 14.18
CA PRO A 15 -8.45 -1.43 13.16
C PRO A 15 -7.05 -1.86 13.63
N PRO A 16 -6.57 -1.53 14.84
CA PRO A 16 -5.26 -2.00 15.30
C PRO A 16 -5.16 -3.53 15.43
N ALA A 17 -6.26 -4.21 15.79
CA ALA A 17 -6.28 -5.67 15.90
C ALA A 17 -6.27 -6.33 14.51
N VAL A 18 -7.08 -5.81 13.58
CA VAL A 18 -7.10 -6.29 12.19
C VAL A 18 -5.77 -6.01 11.49
N ALA A 19 -5.16 -4.85 11.70
CA ALA A 19 -3.85 -4.51 11.15
C ALA A 19 -2.77 -5.52 11.60
N SER A 20 -2.76 -5.89 12.88
CA SER A 20 -1.83 -6.89 13.43
C SER A 20 -2.02 -8.27 12.79
N ALA A 21 -3.27 -8.69 12.60
CA ALA A 21 -3.60 -9.93 11.92
C ALA A 21 -3.23 -9.90 10.42
N CYS A 22 -3.53 -8.80 9.72
CA CYS A 22 -3.15 -8.61 8.32
C CYS A 22 -1.62 -8.65 8.14
N LEU A 23 -0.86 -8.00 9.02
CA LEU A 23 0.60 -8.05 8.99
C LEU A 23 1.11 -9.49 9.19
N PHE A 24 0.55 -10.21 10.16
CA PHE A 24 0.92 -11.61 10.39
C PHE A 24 0.60 -12.51 9.19
N ILE A 25 -0.57 -12.33 8.56
CA ILE A 25 -0.94 -13.05 7.33
C ILE A 25 0.02 -12.71 6.19
N ALA A 26 0.27 -11.41 5.94
CA ALA A 26 1.15 -10.95 4.87
C ALA A 26 2.56 -11.53 5.01
N CYS A 27 3.11 -11.58 6.24
CA CYS A 27 4.42 -12.21 6.47
C CYS A 27 4.45 -13.69 6.11
N LYS A 28 3.34 -14.43 6.27
CA LYS A 28 3.26 -15.83 5.88
C LYS A 28 3.12 -16.01 4.37
N VAL A 29 2.32 -15.17 3.73
CA VAL A 29 2.07 -15.21 2.28
C VAL A 29 3.32 -14.83 1.49
N GLN A 30 4.04 -13.79 1.94
CA GLN A 30 5.24 -13.26 1.28
C GLN A 30 6.54 -13.98 1.69
N GLU A 31 6.43 -15.16 2.31
CA GLU A 31 7.55 -15.99 2.78
C GLU A 31 8.54 -15.29 3.75
N CYS A 32 8.18 -14.13 4.30
CA CYS A 32 8.96 -13.37 5.28
C CYS A 32 8.46 -13.62 6.71
N VAL A 33 8.22 -14.90 7.04
CA VAL A 33 7.50 -15.34 8.24
C VAL A 33 8.11 -14.74 9.51
N LYS A 34 7.28 -14.05 10.29
CA LYS A 34 7.62 -13.53 11.63
C LYS A 34 6.94 -14.36 12.69
N ARG A 35 7.57 -14.49 13.86
CA ARG A 35 6.95 -15.17 15.00
C ARG A 35 5.75 -14.35 15.47
N LEU A 36 4.64 -15.01 15.75
CA LEU A 36 3.42 -14.36 16.25
C LEU A 36 3.71 -13.50 17.50
N ARG A 37 4.57 -13.98 18.38
CA ARG A 37 5.00 -13.25 19.58
C ARG A 37 5.57 -11.87 19.25
N ASP A 38 6.43 -11.79 18.23
CA ASP A 38 7.10 -10.54 17.86
C ASP A 38 6.10 -9.57 17.23
N VAL A 39 5.15 -10.07 16.44
CA VAL A 39 4.05 -9.24 15.88
C VAL A 39 3.19 -8.65 17.00
N ILE A 40 2.80 -9.46 17.99
CA ILE A 40 2.02 -9.00 19.14
C ILE A 40 2.81 -7.98 19.96
N TYR A 41 4.07 -8.30 20.25
CA TYR A 41 4.96 -7.42 21.03
C TYR A 41 5.06 -6.03 20.42
N TRP A 42 5.38 -5.93 19.14
CA TRP A 42 5.49 -4.64 18.45
C TRP A 42 4.15 -3.94 18.30
N SER A 43 3.07 -4.70 18.06
CA SER A 43 1.71 -4.16 18.02
C SER A 43 1.32 -3.48 19.33
N ILE A 44 1.60 -4.12 20.48
CA ILE A 44 1.32 -3.55 21.80
C ILE A 44 2.18 -2.31 22.04
N LYS A 45 3.48 -2.36 21.73
CA LYS A 45 4.36 -1.19 21.90
C LYS A 45 3.87 0.02 21.10
N ILE A 46 3.44 -0.19 19.87
CA ILE A 46 2.91 0.90 19.03
C ILE A 46 1.58 1.42 19.59
N LYS A 47 0.64 0.53 19.95
CA LYS A 47 -0.69 0.91 20.48
C LYS A 47 -0.64 1.67 21.81
N THR A 48 0.33 1.35 22.67
CA THR A 48 0.44 1.88 24.03
C THR A 48 1.36 3.09 24.14
N ARG A 49 2.02 3.45 23.02
CA ARG A 49 2.89 4.62 22.97
C ARG A 49 2.10 5.87 23.31
N SER A 50 2.50 6.53 24.38
CA SER A 50 1.85 7.70 24.95
C SER A 50 2.89 8.54 25.70
N GLU A 51 2.51 9.71 26.22
CA GLU A 51 3.39 10.52 27.08
C GLU A 51 3.87 9.73 28.30
N GLN A 52 3.00 8.87 28.86
CA GLN A 52 3.33 8.00 29.99
C GLN A 52 4.25 6.84 29.61
N PHE A 53 4.15 6.36 28.36
CA PHE A 53 4.97 5.27 27.83
C PHE A 53 5.61 5.69 26.48
N PRO A 54 6.69 6.49 26.48
CA PRO A 54 7.26 7.04 25.24
C PRO A 54 7.75 5.98 24.25
N ARG A 55 8.10 4.78 24.75
CA ARG A 55 8.57 3.62 23.98
C ARG A 55 7.53 2.50 23.87
N GLY A 56 6.30 2.77 24.30
CA GLY A 56 5.28 1.75 24.51
C GLY A 56 5.52 0.91 25.76
N GLU A 57 4.49 0.18 26.16
CA GLU A 57 4.51 -0.75 27.28
C GLU A 57 5.30 -2.01 26.92
N ASP A 58 6.10 -2.49 27.87
CA ASP A 58 6.84 -3.75 27.73
C ASP A 58 6.08 -4.84 28.50
N LEU A 59 5.57 -5.84 27.77
CA LEU A 59 4.78 -6.93 28.34
C LEU A 59 5.51 -8.26 28.19
N LEU A 60 5.58 -9.00 29.29
CA LEU A 60 6.00 -10.39 29.30
C LEU A 60 4.97 -11.26 28.57
N GLU A 61 5.45 -12.30 27.90
CA GLU A 61 4.59 -13.23 27.15
C GLU A 61 3.61 -13.96 28.07
N GLU A 62 4.00 -14.24 29.32
CA GLU A 62 3.17 -14.90 30.33
C GLU A 62 2.07 -13.98 30.88
N SER A 63 2.12 -12.67 30.61
CA SER A 63 1.11 -11.74 31.11
C SER A 63 -0.27 -12.04 30.54
N SER A 64 -1.30 -11.89 31.38
CA SER A 64 -2.69 -12.12 30.98
C SER A 64 -3.10 -11.25 29.78
N ARG A 65 -2.60 -10.02 29.72
CA ARG A 65 -2.83 -9.08 28.64
C ARG A 65 -2.17 -9.52 27.33
N PHE A 66 -0.93 -9.99 27.37
CA PHE A 66 -0.27 -10.54 26.18
C PHE A 66 -1.03 -11.75 25.63
N GLN A 67 -1.47 -12.65 26.51
CA GLN A 67 -2.27 -13.81 26.12
C GLN A 67 -3.64 -13.42 25.54
N ALA A 68 -4.26 -12.35 26.05
CA ALA A 68 -5.50 -11.81 25.49
C ALA A 68 -5.28 -11.24 24.08
N GLU A 69 -4.23 -10.44 23.86
CA GLU A 69 -3.88 -9.92 22.52
C GLU A 69 -3.53 -11.05 21.55
N LYS A 70 -2.83 -12.10 22.02
CA LYS A 70 -2.56 -13.30 21.22
C LYS A 70 -3.84 -13.96 20.71
N LYS A 71 -4.81 -14.19 21.61
CA LYS A 71 -6.12 -14.75 21.25
C LYS A 71 -6.86 -13.85 20.26
N LEU A 72 -6.80 -12.54 20.47
CA LEU A 72 -7.45 -11.56 19.59
C LEU A 72 -6.84 -11.56 18.18
N VAL A 73 -5.51 -11.53 18.04
CA VAL A 73 -4.82 -11.57 16.75
C VAL A 73 -5.14 -12.87 15.99
N LEU A 74 -5.13 -14.02 16.67
CA LEU A 74 -5.49 -15.31 16.07
C LEU A 74 -6.98 -15.41 15.70
N GLN A 75 -7.86 -14.73 16.43
CA GLN A 75 -9.26 -14.61 16.04
C GLN A 75 -9.40 -13.74 14.79
N LYS A 76 -8.77 -12.56 14.76
CA LYS A 76 -8.83 -11.66 13.61
C LYS A 76 -8.16 -12.21 12.38
N GLU A 77 -7.11 -13.01 12.53
CA GLU A 77 -6.52 -13.76 11.42
C GLU A 77 -7.56 -14.67 10.75
N ARG A 78 -8.31 -15.46 11.53
CA ARG A 78 -9.37 -16.32 11.01
C ARG A 78 -10.50 -15.51 10.37
N ASP A 79 -10.87 -14.38 10.96
CA ASP A 79 -11.90 -13.50 10.41
C ASP A 79 -11.45 -12.92 9.06
N VAL A 80 -10.22 -12.42 8.95
CA VAL A 80 -9.68 -11.87 7.70
C VAL A 80 -9.63 -12.93 6.62
N LEU A 81 -9.10 -14.13 6.91
CA LEU A 81 -9.01 -15.21 5.93
C LEU A 81 -10.41 -15.64 5.45
N ARG A 82 -11.39 -15.70 6.35
CA ARG A 82 -12.78 -16.03 5.99
C ARG A 82 -13.41 -14.96 5.11
N VAL A 83 -13.31 -13.69 5.50
CA VAL A 83 -13.92 -12.57 4.77
C VAL A 83 -13.30 -12.41 3.38
N LEU A 84 -12.00 -12.61 3.25
CA LEU A 84 -11.31 -12.61 1.96
C LEU A 84 -11.49 -13.91 1.18
N ASN A 85 -12.23 -14.89 1.70
CA ASN A 85 -12.40 -16.21 1.08
C ASN A 85 -11.06 -16.86 0.68
N PHE A 86 -10.03 -16.70 1.52
CA PHE A 86 -8.65 -17.14 1.26
C PHE A 86 -8.00 -16.52 0.01
N ASP A 87 -8.59 -15.49 -0.59
CA ASP A 87 -8.00 -14.68 -1.64
C ASP A 87 -7.14 -13.57 -1.01
N TYR A 88 -5.90 -13.94 -0.71
CA TYR A 88 -4.88 -13.06 -0.16
C TYR A 88 -3.77 -12.75 -1.17
N ASP A 89 -3.94 -13.16 -2.43
CA ASP A 89 -3.06 -12.72 -3.51
C ASP A 89 -3.39 -11.27 -3.82
N VAL A 90 -2.38 -10.41 -3.75
CA VAL A 90 -2.52 -8.97 -3.96
C VAL A 90 -1.40 -8.56 -4.88
N ASP A 91 -1.80 -8.16 -6.08
CA ASP A 91 -0.88 -7.55 -7.02
C ASP A 91 -0.66 -6.08 -6.63
N LEU A 92 0.54 -5.57 -6.91
CA LEU A 92 0.89 -4.19 -6.58
C LEU A 92 1.49 -3.48 -7.80
N PRO A 93 1.28 -2.15 -7.95
CA PRO A 93 1.73 -1.39 -9.12
C PRO A 93 3.24 -1.41 -9.39
N PHE A 94 4.06 -1.74 -8.38
CA PHE A 94 5.52 -1.62 -8.43
C PHE A 94 6.18 -2.34 -9.61
N LYS A 95 5.71 -3.56 -9.94
CA LYS A 95 6.27 -4.34 -11.06
C LYS A 95 5.97 -3.71 -12.42
N TYR A 96 4.79 -3.11 -12.57
CA TYR A 96 4.36 -2.46 -13.80
C TYR A 96 5.14 -1.17 -14.03
N ILE A 97 5.44 -0.40 -12.98
CA ILE A 97 6.30 0.80 -13.06
C ILE A 97 7.66 0.43 -13.67
N ILE A 98 8.30 -0.63 -13.18
CA ILE A 98 9.60 -1.08 -13.70
C ILE A 98 9.50 -1.44 -15.19
N GLN A 99 8.42 -2.13 -15.60
CA GLN A 99 8.22 -2.50 -17.00
C GLN A 99 8.02 -1.27 -17.90
N LEU A 100 7.22 -0.30 -17.47
CA LEU A 100 6.95 0.95 -18.19
C LEU A 100 8.23 1.78 -18.37
N VAL A 101 8.99 2.01 -17.29
CA VAL A 101 10.23 2.80 -17.33
C VAL A 101 11.30 2.16 -18.22
N LYS A 102 11.37 0.83 -18.26
CA LYS A 102 12.26 0.09 -19.17
C LYS A 102 11.85 0.24 -20.63
N LEU A 103 10.54 0.24 -20.91
CA LEU A 103 10.03 0.37 -22.27
C LEU A 103 10.30 1.76 -22.86
N TYR A 104 9.99 2.81 -22.09
CA TYR A 104 10.10 4.20 -22.55
C TYR A 104 11.48 4.84 -22.33
N GLY A 105 12.49 3.97 -22.22
CA GLY A 105 13.81 4.22 -21.65
C GLY A 105 14.44 5.60 -21.85
N THR A 106 14.99 6.09 -20.75
CA THR A 106 15.86 7.26 -20.56
C THR A 106 17.28 6.81 -20.16
N SER A 107 18.15 7.66 -19.62
CA SER A 107 19.45 7.19 -19.07
C SER A 107 19.22 6.30 -17.84
N ALA A 108 20.19 5.44 -17.49
CA ALA A 108 20.06 4.55 -16.33
C ALA A 108 19.83 5.29 -15.01
N GLU A 109 20.43 6.48 -14.86
CA GLU A 109 20.23 7.36 -13.70
C GLU A 109 18.79 7.88 -13.66
N GLN A 110 18.27 8.41 -14.78
CA GLN A 110 16.90 8.91 -14.88
C GLN A 110 15.86 7.81 -14.64
N GLN A 111 16.12 6.58 -15.09
CA GLN A 111 15.24 5.46 -14.81
C GLN A 111 15.14 5.16 -13.31
N LYS A 112 16.26 5.22 -12.59
CA LYS A 112 16.29 4.99 -11.15
C LYS A 112 15.48 6.05 -10.40
N ASP A 113 15.65 7.31 -10.77
CA ASP A 113 14.94 8.43 -10.13
C ASP A 113 13.43 8.37 -10.40
N LEU A 114 13.04 8.12 -11.65
CA LEU A 114 11.62 7.97 -12.02
C LEU A 114 10.95 6.81 -11.28
N ILE A 115 11.63 5.66 -11.16
CA ILE A 115 11.12 4.51 -10.40
C ILE A 115 10.93 4.90 -8.94
N GLN A 116 11.93 5.57 -8.33
CA GLN A 116 11.86 5.98 -6.94
C GLN A 116 10.70 6.96 -6.69
N TYR A 117 10.54 7.99 -7.52
CA TYR A 117 9.44 8.95 -7.38
C TYR A 117 8.07 8.28 -7.59
N ALA A 118 7.94 7.43 -8.61
CA ALA A 118 6.69 6.70 -8.86
C ALA A 118 6.34 5.76 -7.70
N TRP A 119 7.33 5.09 -7.10
CA TRP A 119 7.12 4.26 -5.92
C TRP A 119 6.66 5.06 -4.71
N ASN A 120 7.16 6.28 -4.52
CA ASN A 120 6.70 7.17 -3.46
C ASN A 120 5.22 7.50 -3.64
N PHE A 121 4.80 7.91 -4.85
CA PHE A 121 3.39 8.14 -5.15
C PHE A 121 2.51 6.90 -4.91
N VAL A 122 2.97 5.71 -5.30
CA VAL A 122 2.24 4.46 -5.02
C VAL A 122 2.12 4.20 -3.51
N ASN A 123 3.20 4.39 -2.74
CA ASN A 123 3.16 4.19 -1.30
C ASN A 123 2.17 5.14 -0.62
N ASP A 124 2.17 6.42 -1.00
CA ASP A 124 1.27 7.41 -0.43
C ASP A 124 -0.19 7.13 -0.84
N SER A 125 -0.39 6.64 -2.07
CA SER A 125 -1.71 6.25 -2.56
C SER A 125 -2.37 5.09 -1.80
N LEU A 126 -1.61 4.30 -1.02
CA LEU A 126 -2.17 3.24 -0.15
C LEU A 126 -3.05 3.81 0.98
N LEU A 127 -2.97 5.12 1.25
CA LEU A 127 -3.85 5.82 2.17
C LEU A 127 -5.24 6.11 1.57
N THR A 128 -5.36 6.03 0.25
CA THR A 128 -6.61 6.24 -0.50
C THR A 128 -7.26 4.90 -0.88
N SER A 129 -8.48 4.92 -1.43
CA SER A 129 -9.16 3.71 -1.93
C SER A 129 -8.90 3.39 -3.40
N ILE A 130 -7.96 4.06 -4.08
CA ILE A 130 -7.73 3.82 -5.53
C ILE A 130 -7.36 2.36 -5.86
N HIS A 131 -6.67 1.67 -4.95
CA HIS A 131 -6.27 0.25 -5.09
C HIS A 131 -7.46 -0.72 -5.01
N MET A 132 -8.65 -0.22 -4.69
CA MET A 132 -9.89 -0.99 -4.71
C MET A 132 -10.77 -0.67 -5.93
N GLU A 133 -10.43 0.38 -6.68
CA GLU A 133 -11.28 0.97 -7.72
C GLU A 133 -10.66 0.88 -9.12
N TYR A 134 -9.32 0.86 -9.22
CA TYR A 134 -8.60 0.81 -10.48
C TYR A 134 -7.60 -0.33 -10.52
N ASN A 135 -7.25 -0.76 -11.73
CA ASN A 135 -6.24 -1.79 -11.95
C ASN A 135 -4.84 -1.27 -11.62
N GLU A 136 -3.95 -2.18 -11.24
CA GLU A 136 -2.57 -1.89 -10.83
C GLU A 136 -1.75 -1.29 -11.98
N THR A 137 -2.08 -1.64 -13.23
CA THR A 137 -1.48 -1.05 -14.44
C THR A 137 -1.82 0.43 -14.60
N ASP A 138 -3.06 0.81 -14.25
CA ASP A 138 -3.54 2.18 -14.41
C ASP A 138 -2.94 3.06 -13.31
N ILE A 139 -2.92 2.53 -12.08
CA ILE A 139 -2.26 3.14 -10.92
C ILE A 139 -0.75 3.30 -11.20
N ALA A 140 -0.08 2.29 -11.74
CA ALA A 140 1.34 2.37 -12.10
C ALA A 140 1.60 3.45 -13.16
N THR A 141 0.73 3.54 -14.17
CA THR A 141 0.84 4.51 -15.25
C THR A 141 0.64 5.93 -14.74
N ALA A 142 -0.36 6.15 -13.87
CA ALA A 142 -0.60 7.43 -13.21
C ALA A 142 0.56 7.84 -12.30
N ALA A 143 1.07 6.94 -11.47
CA ALA A 143 2.22 7.19 -10.61
C ALA A 143 3.48 7.56 -11.41
N LEU A 144 3.72 6.87 -12.53
CA LEU A 144 4.82 7.22 -13.44
C LEU A 144 4.59 8.59 -14.10
N HIS A 145 3.35 8.92 -14.48
CA HIS A 145 3.02 10.23 -15.02
C HIS A 145 3.30 11.35 -14.02
N LEU A 146 2.89 11.20 -12.77
CA LEU A 146 3.20 12.15 -11.70
C LEU A 146 4.71 12.27 -11.46
N ALA A 147 5.44 11.15 -11.45
CA ALA A 147 6.90 11.15 -11.32
C ALA A 147 7.60 11.95 -12.42
N MET A 148 7.11 11.86 -13.65
CA MET A 148 7.64 12.61 -14.79
C MET A 148 7.35 14.11 -14.67
N LEU A 149 6.12 14.47 -14.28
CA LEU A 149 5.75 15.86 -14.03
C LEU A 149 6.58 16.46 -12.88
N TYR A 150 6.74 15.73 -11.79
CA TYR A 150 7.51 16.16 -10.62
C TYR A 150 8.98 16.39 -10.93
N SER A 151 9.60 15.47 -11.68
CA SER A 151 11.02 15.52 -12.00
C SER A 151 11.34 16.31 -13.28
N ASN A 152 10.33 16.88 -13.95
CA ASN A 152 10.44 17.56 -15.24
C ASN A 152 11.15 16.72 -16.31
N HIS A 153 10.87 15.41 -16.34
CA HIS A 153 11.44 14.46 -17.29
C HIS A 153 10.41 14.01 -18.32
N GLU A 154 10.84 13.95 -19.58
CA GLU A 154 10.02 13.42 -20.68
C GLU A 154 10.47 12.01 -21.08
N LEU A 155 9.50 11.20 -21.52
CA LEU A 155 9.75 9.88 -22.08
C LEU A 155 10.32 10.02 -23.51
N LYS A 156 11.42 9.33 -23.80
CA LYS A 156 12.08 9.45 -25.12
C LYS A 156 11.42 8.65 -26.24
N LYS A 157 10.64 7.61 -25.90
CA LYS A 157 10.09 6.63 -26.86
C LYS A 157 8.56 6.66 -26.92
N VAL A 158 7.96 7.84 -26.77
CA VAL A 158 6.51 7.98 -26.94
C VAL A 158 6.20 8.04 -28.43
N PRO A 159 5.24 7.25 -28.94
CA PRO A 159 4.77 7.40 -30.31
C PRO A 159 4.22 8.82 -30.54
N GLU A 160 4.72 9.53 -31.55
CA GLU A 160 4.23 10.85 -31.97
C GLU A 160 2.84 10.74 -32.60
N THR A 161 1.83 10.44 -31.78
CA THR A 161 0.45 10.21 -32.22
C THR A 161 -0.47 11.39 -31.92
N GLY A 162 0.06 12.49 -31.36
CA GLY A 162 -0.70 13.65 -30.90
C GLY A 162 -1.56 13.39 -29.65
N ASN A 163 -1.69 12.13 -29.23
CA ASN A 163 -2.38 11.72 -28.02
C ASN A 163 -1.40 11.56 -26.85
N PRO A 164 -1.87 11.70 -25.59
CA PRO A 164 -1.04 11.45 -24.42
C PRO A 164 -0.49 10.02 -24.40
N TRP A 165 0.76 9.84 -23.96
CA TRP A 165 1.49 8.56 -24.00
C TRP A 165 0.76 7.38 -23.32
N TYR A 166 0.00 7.66 -22.26
CA TYR A 166 -0.74 6.65 -21.50
C TYR A 166 -1.96 6.08 -22.25
N THR A 167 -2.43 6.75 -23.31
CA THR A 167 -3.56 6.27 -24.13
C THR A 167 -3.22 4.98 -24.88
N HIS A 168 -1.93 4.71 -25.12
CA HIS A 168 -1.46 3.43 -25.68
C HIS A 168 -1.75 2.23 -24.78
N TYR A 169 -1.97 2.46 -23.48
CA TYR A 169 -2.37 1.43 -22.52
C TYR A 169 -3.89 1.34 -22.31
N GLY A 170 -4.68 2.05 -23.12
CA GLY A 170 -6.15 2.03 -23.01
C GLY A 170 -6.70 2.89 -21.87
N ILE A 171 -5.87 3.66 -21.18
CA ILE A 171 -6.30 4.54 -20.10
C ILE A 171 -6.93 5.80 -20.69
N ASN A 172 -8.18 6.06 -20.31
CA ASN A 172 -8.88 7.28 -20.67
C ASN A 172 -8.27 8.49 -19.93
N PRO A 173 -8.03 9.64 -20.59
CA PRO A 173 -7.58 10.86 -19.93
C PRO A 173 -8.37 11.25 -18.67
N LYS A 174 -9.69 11.02 -18.64
CA LYS A 174 -10.51 11.31 -17.44
C LYS A 174 -10.10 10.46 -16.25
N THR A 175 -9.96 9.15 -16.46
CA THR A 175 -9.53 8.19 -15.43
C THR A 175 -8.11 8.49 -14.97
N MET A 176 -7.22 8.85 -15.90
CA MET A 176 -5.85 9.25 -15.59
C MET A 176 -5.81 10.45 -14.63
N VAL A 177 -6.56 11.51 -14.96
CA VAL A 177 -6.65 12.71 -14.12
C VAL A 177 -7.27 12.38 -12.76
N GLU A 178 -8.29 11.54 -12.71
CA GLU A 178 -8.92 11.12 -11.47
C GLU A 178 -7.94 10.37 -10.56
N ILE A 179 -7.23 9.35 -11.06
CA ILE A 179 -6.23 8.61 -10.29
C ILE A 179 -5.13 9.56 -9.81
N CYS A 180 -4.61 10.43 -10.68
CA CYS A 180 -3.58 11.41 -10.32
C CYS A 180 -4.03 12.34 -9.20
N ASN A 181 -5.23 12.92 -9.30
CA ASN A 181 -5.76 13.82 -8.29
C ASN A 181 -5.93 13.10 -6.94
N ARG A 182 -6.43 11.86 -6.96
CA ARG A 182 -6.59 11.05 -5.75
C ARG A 182 -5.26 10.70 -5.10
N MET A 183 -4.22 10.40 -5.89
CA MET A 183 -2.87 10.23 -5.35
C MET A 183 -2.36 11.51 -4.70
N LEU A 184 -2.72 12.68 -5.22
CA LEU A 184 -2.29 13.98 -4.74
C LEU A 184 -3.11 14.52 -3.55
N GLU A 185 -4.26 13.93 -3.20
CA GLU A 185 -5.15 14.40 -2.11
C GLU A 185 -4.42 14.62 -0.77
N HIS A 186 -3.37 13.86 -0.49
CA HIS A 186 -2.61 13.94 0.76
C HIS A 186 -1.46 14.96 0.75
N TYR A 187 -1.13 15.54 -0.41
CA TYR A 187 -0.03 16.50 -0.56
C TYR A 187 -0.45 17.95 -0.33
N ASP A 188 -1.76 18.24 -0.36
CA ASP A 188 -2.30 19.59 -0.15
C ASP A 188 -2.39 20.00 1.34
N VAL A 189 -1.87 19.18 2.27
CA VAL A 189 -2.04 19.36 3.73
C VAL A 189 -0.86 20.08 4.40
N GLU A 190 0.16 20.52 3.66
CA GLU A 190 1.26 21.33 4.23
C GLU A 190 1.09 22.83 3.96
N VAL A 191 0.33 23.51 4.84
CA VAL A 191 0.44 24.96 5.11
C VAL A 191 0.40 25.22 6.61
#